data_AF-A0A9N9ABD9-F1
#
_entry.id   AF-A0A9N9ABD9-F1
#
_cell.length_a   1.000
_cell.length_b   1.000
_cell.length_c   1.000
_cell.angle_alpha   90.00
_cell.angle_beta   90.00
_cell.angle_gamma   90.00
#
_symmetry.space_group_name_H-M   'P 1'
#
loop_
_entity.id
_entity.type
_entity.pdbx_description
1 polymer ?
#
loop_
_entity_poly.entity_id
_entity_poly.type
_entity_poly.pdbx_seq_one_letter_code
_entity_poly.pdbx_strand_id
1 'polypeptide(L)'
;MAKLSILIFILAIIIASIHAVPFNFNKLNNRDGDGKIITVVSEDEFCGFLPKTAGQDIGSSEDDAVTFCRNIPTANAPGAQQYPPGFILSAHFYKDDANGFVQVTGRLDNSIYVDPSDGGGQYDIKAPGGASCFGFSRFVSLVEPNNGLYCIRCCNDKKNCPMGKSTDGCEAVIPGDYS
;
A
#
# COMPACT_ATOMS: atom_id res chain seq x y z
N MET A 1 9.69 42.09 62.02
CA MET A 1 9.39 43.02 60.91
C MET A 1 9.35 42.20 59.63
N ALA A 2 8.17 42.02 59.06
CA ALA A 2 7.97 41.32 57.79
C ALA A 2 8.48 42.18 56.62
N LYS A 3 9.04 41.55 55.59
CA LYS A 3 8.84 41.98 54.20
C LYS A 3 9.01 40.80 53.24
N LEU A 4 7.85 40.37 52.78
CA LEU A 4 7.55 39.54 51.63
C LEU A 4 8.12 40.18 50.35
N SER A 5 8.81 39.41 49.50
CA SER A 5 8.92 39.77 48.09
C SER A 5 8.93 38.50 47.23
N ILE A 6 7.82 38.31 46.56
CA ILE A 6 7.51 37.27 45.58
C ILE A 6 8.14 37.73 44.26
N LEU A 7 8.94 36.89 43.60
CA LEU A 7 9.23 37.05 42.17
C LEU A 7 8.94 35.76 41.42
N ILE A 8 8.22 35.95 40.33
CA ILE A 8 7.40 35.00 39.57
C ILE A 8 8.24 34.23 38.54
N PHE A 9 7.86 32.96 38.37
CA PHE A 9 8.29 32.03 37.31
C PHE A 9 8.15 32.62 35.90
N ILE A 10 9.18 32.46 35.05
CA ILE A 10 9.03 32.43 33.59
C ILE A 10 9.75 31.19 33.07
N LEU A 11 9.02 30.08 32.97
CA LEU A 11 9.42 28.91 32.19
C LEU A 11 8.88 29.12 30.77
N ALA A 12 9.74 29.54 29.84
CA ALA A 12 9.37 29.66 28.43
C ALA A 12 9.26 28.26 27.82
N ILE A 13 8.04 27.74 27.66
CA ILE A 13 7.75 26.51 26.92
C ILE A 13 7.71 26.87 25.44
N ILE A 14 8.74 26.48 24.69
CA ILE A 14 8.74 26.54 23.22
C ILE A 14 7.86 25.38 22.73
N ILE A 15 6.59 25.67 22.44
CA ILE A 15 5.71 24.70 21.78
C ILE A 15 6.00 24.78 20.29
N ALA A 16 6.75 23.81 19.76
CA ALA A 16 6.85 23.61 18.32
C ALA A 16 5.45 23.33 17.77
N SER A 17 4.95 24.24 16.93
CA SER A 17 3.65 24.13 16.29
C SER A 17 3.69 23.04 15.21
N ILE A 18 3.43 21.80 15.62
CA ILE A 18 3.04 20.73 14.69
C ILE A 18 1.69 21.15 14.15
N HIS A 19 1.66 21.62 12.89
CA HIS A 19 0.42 21.77 12.15
C HIS A 19 -0.12 20.37 11.89
N ALA A 20 -0.93 19.86 12.81
CA ALA A 20 -1.75 18.69 12.57
C ALA A 20 -2.74 19.07 11.46
N VAL A 21 -2.44 18.67 10.23
CA VAL A 21 -3.43 18.65 9.16
C VAL A 21 -4.55 17.72 9.66
N PRO A 22 -5.80 18.19 9.79
CA PRO A 22 -6.88 17.34 10.25
C PRO A 22 -7.15 16.28 9.18
N PHE A 23 -6.59 15.09 9.37
CA PHE A 23 -7.00 13.90 8.64
C PHE A 23 -8.41 13.54 9.09
N ASN A 24 -9.34 13.51 8.14
CA ASN A 24 -10.72 13.15 8.41
C ASN A 24 -10.84 11.62 8.56
N PHE A 25 -10.60 11.12 9.77
CA PHE A 25 -10.72 9.70 10.12
C PHE A 25 -12.10 9.09 9.80
N ASN A 26 -13.16 9.91 9.74
CA ASN A 26 -14.52 9.41 9.48
C ASN A 26 -14.72 8.87 8.05
N LYS A 27 -13.81 9.14 7.10
CA LYS A 27 -13.90 8.55 5.75
C LYS A 27 -13.31 7.14 5.67
N LEU A 28 -12.52 6.70 6.66
CA LEU A 28 -11.91 5.37 6.69
C LEU A 28 -12.79 4.32 7.39
N ASN A 29 -13.63 4.74 8.34
CA ASN A 29 -14.43 3.83 9.19
C ASN A 29 -15.71 3.26 8.55
N ASN A 30 -15.98 3.53 7.27
CA ASN A 30 -17.18 3.02 6.57
C ASN A 30 -16.85 2.00 5.48
N ARG A 31 -15.64 1.42 5.53
CA ARG A 31 -15.12 0.36 4.63
C ARG A 31 -14.69 -0.88 5.42
N ASP A 32 -15.31 -1.13 6.57
CA ASP A 32 -15.01 -2.29 7.40
C ASP A 32 -15.40 -3.58 6.66
N GLY A 33 -14.40 -4.30 6.15
CA GLY A 33 -14.50 -5.74 5.86
C GLY A 33 -14.53 -6.19 4.40
N ASP A 34 -14.54 -5.30 3.40
CA ASP A 34 -14.69 -5.73 2.00
C ASP A 34 -13.39 -6.29 1.35
N GLY A 35 -12.26 -6.21 2.06
CA GLY A 35 -10.97 -6.68 1.53
C GLY A 35 -10.51 -5.86 0.32
N LYS A 36 -10.68 -4.53 0.38
CA LYS A 36 -10.32 -3.58 -0.70
C LYS A 36 -9.37 -2.47 -0.23
N ILE A 37 -8.68 -2.67 0.88
CA ILE A 37 -7.68 -1.74 1.39
C ILE A 37 -6.35 -2.47 1.38
N ILE A 38 -5.30 -1.89 0.76
CA ILE A 38 -3.93 -2.39 0.88
C ILE A 38 -3.15 -1.54 1.89
N THR A 39 -2.07 -2.08 2.42
CA THR A 39 -1.11 -1.34 3.25
C THR A 39 0.31 -1.68 2.83
N VAL A 40 1.25 -0.77 3.06
CA VAL A 40 2.68 -0.97 2.81
C VAL A 40 3.43 -0.34 3.97
N VAL A 41 3.94 -1.17 4.87
CA VAL A 41 4.64 -0.76 6.10
C VAL A 41 6.09 -1.22 6.07
N SER A 42 6.34 -2.46 5.64
CA SER A 42 7.66 -3.06 5.46
C SER A 42 7.62 -4.23 4.47
N GLU A 43 8.74 -4.89 4.25
CA GLU A 43 8.85 -6.14 3.48
C GLU A 43 8.10 -7.32 4.12
N ASP A 44 7.83 -7.26 5.42
CA ASP A 44 7.08 -8.28 6.17
C ASP A 44 5.63 -7.88 6.44
N GLU A 45 5.29 -6.60 6.32
CA GLU A 45 3.93 -6.08 6.51
C GLU A 45 3.53 -5.23 5.29
N PHE A 46 3.06 -5.92 4.26
CA PHE A 46 2.47 -5.30 3.09
C PHE A 46 1.32 -6.14 2.53
N CYS A 47 0.49 -5.48 1.72
CA CYS A 47 -0.58 -6.08 0.97
C CYS A 47 -0.61 -5.59 -0.47
N GLY A 48 -1.16 -6.41 -1.35
CA GLY A 48 -1.44 -6.08 -2.75
C GLY A 48 -2.80 -6.65 -3.16
N PHE A 49 -3.21 -6.36 -4.37
CA PHE A 49 -4.41 -6.94 -4.96
C PHE A 49 -4.07 -8.18 -5.78
N LEU A 50 -4.93 -9.20 -5.68
CA LEU A 50 -4.94 -10.35 -6.56
C LEU A 50 -6.38 -10.63 -7.02
N PRO A 51 -6.56 -11.40 -8.10
CA PRO A 51 -7.88 -11.88 -8.48
C PRO A 51 -8.57 -12.60 -7.32
N LYS A 52 -9.90 -12.47 -7.25
CA LYS A 52 -10.69 -13.17 -6.24
C LYS A 52 -10.66 -14.69 -6.43
N THR A 53 -10.49 -15.14 -7.67
CA THR A 53 -10.39 -16.55 -8.05
C THR A 53 -8.97 -16.85 -8.52
N ALA A 54 -8.34 -17.87 -7.94
CA ALA A 54 -7.01 -18.31 -8.35
C ALA A 54 -6.98 -18.70 -9.83
N GLY A 55 -5.90 -18.33 -10.53
CA GLY A 55 -5.71 -18.57 -11.96
C GLY A 55 -6.55 -17.68 -12.88
N GLN A 56 -7.28 -16.70 -12.35
CA GLN A 56 -7.95 -15.70 -13.18
C GLN A 56 -6.93 -14.68 -13.70
N ASP A 57 -7.16 -14.22 -14.92
CA ASP A 57 -6.42 -13.14 -15.56
C ASP A 57 -6.51 -11.83 -14.73
N ILE A 58 -5.36 -11.18 -14.52
CA ILE A 58 -5.20 -9.98 -13.70
C ILE A 58 -6.08 -8.85 -14.26
N GLY A 59 -5.99 -8.57 -15.56
CA GLY A 59 -6.78 -7.52 -16.22
C GLY A 59 -8.28 -7.76 -16.14
N SER A 60 -8.71 -9.01 -16.27
CA SER A 60 -10.12 -9.43 -16.19
C SER A 60 -10.68 -9.41 -14.76
N SER A 61 -9.82 -9.31 -13.75
CA SER A 61 -10.21 -9.26 -12.34
C SER A 61 -10.26 -7.85 -11.76
N GLU A 62 -9.94 -6.81 -12.55
CA GLU A 62 -9.87 -5.43 -12.10
C GLU A 62 -11.16 -4.95 -11.41
N ASP A 63 -12.33 -5.51 -11.75
CA ASP A 63 -13.61 -5.14 -11.14
C ASP A 63 -13.85 -5.72 -9.73
N ASP A 64 -13.27 -6.89 -9.42
CA ASP A 64 -13.63 -7.65 -8.21
C ASP A 64 -12.45 -8.21 -7.40
N ALA A 65 -11.21 -7.95 -7.81
CA ALA A 65 -9.97 -8.32 -7.10
C ALA A 65 -9.99 -7.97 -5.61
N VAL A 66 -9.31 -8.76 -4.78
CA VAL A 66 -9.33 -8.59 -3.32
C VAL A 66 -7.92 -8.44 -2.77
N THR A 67 -7.82 -7.83 -1.59
CA THR A 67 -6.55 -7.63 -0.91
C THR A 67 -5.99 -8.95 -0.37
N PHE A 68 -4.72 -9.19 -0.64
CA PHE A 68 -3.88 -10.19 0.01
C PHE A 68 -2.71 -9.53 0.73
N CYS A 69 -2.40 -9.98 1.94
CA CYS A 69 -1.32 -9.48 2.78
C CYS A 69 -0.30 -10.58 3.08
N ARG A 70 0.97 -10.21 3.22
CA ARG A 70 2.04 -11.15 3.56
C ARG A 70 1.81 -11.81 4.91
N ASN A 71 1.41 -11.00 5.89
CA ASN A 71 1.04 -11.47 7.21
C ASN A 71 -0.36 -10.92 7.56
N ILE A 72 -1.16 -11.77 8.19
CA ILE A 72 -2.45 -11.41 8.78
C ILE A 72 -2.42 -11.79 10.28
N PRO A 73 -3.26 -11.15 11.12
CA PRO A 73 -4.10 -10.00 10.80
C PRO A 73 -3.27 -8.73 10.57
N THR A 74 -3.78 -7.82 9.75
CA THR A 74 -3.26 -6.44 9.68
C THR A 74 -4.40 -5.46 9.93
N ALA A 75 -4.21 -4.57 10.90
CA ALA A 75 -5.23 -3.59 11.29
C ALA A 75 -5.50 -2.56 10.17
N ASN A 76 -4.52 -2.36 9.28
CA ASN A 76 -4.58 -1.35 8.23
C ASN A 76 -5.33 -1.84 6.97
N ALA A 77 -5.63 -3.13 6.87
CA ALA A 77 -6.34 -3.74 5.75
C ALA A 77 -7.39 -4.77 6.24
N PRO A 78 -8.48 -4.32 6.87
CA PRO A 78 -9.56 -5.21 7.31
C PRO A 78 -10.19 -5.97 6.13
N GLY A 79 -10.48 -7.25 6.35
CA GLY A 79 -11.03 -8.15 5.33
C GLY A 79 -10.01 -8.68 4.32
N ALA A 80 -8.72 -8.34 4.46
CA ALA A 80 -7.67 -8.91 3.63
C ALA A 80 -7.46 -10.41 3.89
N GLN A 81 -7.07 -11.12 2.85
CA GLN A 81 -6.64 -12.52 2.91
C GLN A 81 -5.13 -12.60 3.12
N GLN A 82 -4.61 -13.76 3.53
CA GLN A 82 -3.17 -13.98 3.53
C GLN A 82 -2.72 -14.46 2.14
N TYR A 83 -1.58 -13.96 1.64
CA TYR A 83 -0.94 -14.56 0.48
C TYR A 83 -0.74 -16.06 0.69
N PRO A 84 -0.98 -16.90 -0.33
CA PRO A 84 -0.69 -18.33 -0.21
C PRO A 84 0.76 -18.57 0.20
N PRO A 85 1.04 -19.56 1.06
CA PRO A 85 2.41 -19.90 1.44
C PRO A 85 3.30 -20.12 0.20
N GLY A 86 4.48 -19.49 0.19
CA GLY A 86 5.44 -19.57 -0.92
C GLY A 86 5.13 -18.66 -2.12
N PHE A 87 3.97 -18.00 -2.17
CA PHE A 87 3.61 -17.13 -3.29
C PHE A 87 4.55 -15.93 -3.44
N ILE A 88 4.96 -15.30 -2.34
CA ILE A 88 5.93 -14.21 -2.35
C ILE A 88 7.34 -14.78 -2.13
N LEU A 89 8.17 -14.73 -3.16
CA LEU A 89 9.55 -15.24 -3.14
C LEU A 89 10.54 -14.21 -2.59
N SER A 90 10.38 -12.94 -2.95
CA SER A 90 11.17 -11.83 -2.41
C SER A 90 10.31 -10.58 -2.24
N ALA A 91 10.71 -9.71 -1.32
CA ALA A 91 10.04 -8.45 -1.02
C ALA A 91 11.07 -7.42 -0.58
N HIS A 92 11.12 -6.29 -1.28
CA HIS A 92 12.07 -5.20 -1.03
C HIS A 92 11.30 -3.92 -0.76
N PHE A 93 11.28 -3.51 0.51
CA PHE A 93 10.62 -2.29 0.92
C PHE A 93 11.49 -1.06 0.68
N TYR A 94 10.88 0.02 0.19
CA TYR A 94 11.52 1.32 0.09
C TYR A 94 10.54 2.44 0.41
N LYS A 95 11.03 3.46 1.13
CA LYS A 95 10.27 4.65 1.52
C LYS A 95 11.03 5.90 1.11
N ASP A 96 10.32 6.81 0.46
CA ASP A 96 10.82 8.13 0.10
C ASP A 96 9.93 9.20 0.72
N ASP A 97 10.36 9.75 1.85
CA ASP A 97 9.65 10.81 2.56
C ASP A 97 9.64 12.13 1.78
N ALA A 98 10.66 12.39 0.97
CA ALA A 98 10.76 13.63 0.19
C ALA A 98 9.78 13.63 -0.98
N ASN A 99 9.59 12.48 -1.63
CA ASN A 99 8.64 12.30 -2.72
C ASN A 99 7.27 11.77 -2.25
N GLY A 100 7.12 11.41 -0.97
CA GLY A 100 5.84 11.09 -0.36
C GLY A 100 5.25 9.74 -0.79
N PHE A 101 6.09 8.70 -0.90
CA PHE A 101 5.63 7.36 -1.24
C PHE A 101 6.33 6.25 -0.43
N VAL A 102 5.66 5.10 -0.38
CA VAL A 102 6.19 3.81 0.09
C VAL A 102 5.94 2.76 -0.98
N GLN A 103 6.84 1.78 -1.10
CA GLN A 103 6.69 0.70 -2.05
C GLN A 103 7.23 -0.63 -1.53
N VAL A 104 6.75 -1.71 -2.14
CA VAL A 104 7.39 -3.02 -2.12
C VAL A 104 7.49 -3.51 -3.57
N THR A 105 8.67 -3.98 -3.95
CA THR A 105 8.94 -4.65 -5.23
C THR A 105 9.50 -6.04 -4.95
N GLY A 106 9.28 -7.00 -5.84
CA GLY A 106 9.80 -8.34 -5.61
C GLY A 106 9.31 -9.39 -6.60
N ARG A 107 9.63 -10.65 -6.27
CA ARG A 107 9.29 -11.82 -7.07
C ARG A 107 8.17 -12.62 -6.45
N LEU A 108 7.36 -13.23 -7.30
CA LEU A 108 6.34 -14.20 -6.92
C LEU A 108 6.57 -15.56 -7.57
N ASP A 109 6.02 -16.62 -6.97
CA ASP A 109 5.89 -17.93 -7.59
C ASP A 109 4.59 -17.97 -8.38
N ASN A 110 4.72 -17.92 -9.70
CA ASN A 110 3.58 -17.85 -10.61
C ASN A 110 2.79 -19.17 -10.71
N SER A 111 3.28 -20.26 -10.13
CA SER A 111 2.59 -21.56 -10.14
C SER A 111 1.54 -21.74 -9.04
N ILE A 112 1.49 -20.82 -8.06
CA ILE A 112 0.73 -21.02 -6.82
C ILE A 112 -0.69 -20.44 -6.88
N TYR A 113 -0.88 -19.25 -7.47
CA TYR A 113 -2.17 -18.54 -7.37
C TYR A 113 -2.61 -17.82 -8.64
N VAL A 114 -1.67 -17.44 -9.50
CA VAL A 114 -1.94 -16.68 -10.73
C VAL A 114 -1.85 -17.61 -11.94
N ASP A 115 -2.36 -17.18 -13.09
CA ASP A 115 -2.11 -17.88 -14.36
C ASP A 115 -0.69 -17.57 -14.84
N PRO A 116 0.24 -18.54 -14.93
CA PRO A 116 1.61 -18.27 -15.36
C PRO A 116 1.74 -17.72 -16.79
N SER A 117 0.69 -17.86 -17.62
CA SER A 117 0.68 -17.38 -19.00
C SER A 117 0.18 -15.94 -19.14
N ASP A 118 -0.38 -15.37 -18.08
CA ASP A 118 -0.91 -14.01 -18.06
C ASP A 118 0.22 -12.96 -18.08
N GLY A 119 0.07 -11.97 -18.96
CA GLY A 119 0.98 -10.84 -19.11
C GLY A 119 0.93 -9.82 -17.99
N GLY A 120 -0.10 -9.88 -17.14
CA GLY A 120 -0.26 -9.04 -15.97
C GLY A 120 -1.24 -7.90 -16.14
N GLY A 121 -1.31 -7.04 -15.12
CA GLY A 121 -2.23 -5.92 -15.07
C GLY A 121 -1.92 -4.97 -13.92
N GLN A 122 -2.77 -3.95 -13.76
CA GLN A 122 -2.58 -2.90 -12.75
C GLN A 122 -3.87 -2.61 -12.01
N TYR A 123 -3.87 -2.84 -10.70
CA TYR A 123 -4.91 -2.35 -9.81
C TYR A 123 -4.56 -0.95 -9.30
N ASP A 124 -5.58 -0.11 -9.15
CA ASP A 124 -5.45 1.24 -8.61
C ASP A 124 -6.75 1.68 -7.92
N ILE A 125 -6.82 2.95 -7.51
CA ILE A 125 -8.00 3.50 -6.80
C ILE A 125 -9.31 3.48 -7.60
N LYS A 126 -9.28 3.19 -8.90
CA LYS A 126 -10.45 3.08 -9.78
C LYS A 126 -10.98 1.65 -9.85
N ALA A 127 -10.10 0.66 -9.76
CA ALA A 127 -10.44 -0.74 -9.99
C ALA A 127 -9.57 -1.64 -9.09
N PRO A 128 -10.17 -2.41 -8.16
CA PRO A 128 -11.60 -2.60 -7.96
C PRO A 128 -12.32 -1.42 -7.30
N GLY A 129 -13.65 -1.38 -7.47
CA GLY A 129 -14.49 -0.37 -6.82
C GLY A 129 -14.27 -0.33 -5.31
N GLY A 130 -13.95 0.84 -4.77
CA GLY A 130 -13.65 1.01 -3.35
C GLY A 130 -12.20 0.75 -2.95
N ALA A 131 -11.32 0.41 -3.89
CA ALA A 131 -9.90 0.21 -3.61
C ALA A 131 -9.23 1.44 -2.97
N SER A 132 -8.28 1.20 -2.08
CA SER A 132 -7.45 2.27 -1.48
C SER A 132 -6.17 1.72 -0.87
N CYS A 133 -5.22 2.60 -0.58
CA CYS A 133 -4.09 2.29 0.28
C CYS A 133 -4.17 3.07 1.60
N PHE A 134 -3.98 2.38 2.72
CA PHE A 134 -4.05 2.96 4.04
C PHE A 134 -3.02 4.09 4.21
N GLY A 135 -3.49 5.30 4.57
CA GLY A 135 -2.64 6.47 4.79
C GLY A 135 -2.23 7.22 3.51
N PHE A 136 -2.63 6.76 2.33
CA PHE A 136 -2.28 7.37 1.05
C PHE A 136 -3.52 7.64 0.19
N SER A 137 -3.49 8.70 -0.61
CA SER A 137 -4.64 9.04 -1.47
C SER A 137 -4.71 8.20 -2.75
N ARG A 138 -3.61 7.53 -3.11
CA ARG A 138 -3.46 6.77 -4.36
C ARG A 138 -2.54 5.57 -4.15
N PHE A 139 -2.67 4.60 -5.05
CA PHE A 139 -1.70 3.51 -5.18
C PHE A 139 -1.68 3.02 -6.62
N VAL A 140 -0.65 2.24 -6.94
CA VAL A 140 -0.63 1.30 -8.07
C VAL A 140 -0.10 -0.04 -7.55
N SER A 141 -0.72 -1.13 -7.98
CA SER A 141 -0.35 -2.50 -7.62
C SER A 141 -0.36 -3.32 -8.89
N LEU A 142 0.81 -3.70 -9.39
CA LEU A 142 0.95 -4.51 -10.59
C LEU A 142 1.39 -5.93 -10.22
N VAL A 143 0.88 -6.87 -10.99
CA VAL A 143 1.20 -8.29 -10.90
C VAL A 143 1.50 -8.75 -12.31
N GLU A 144 2.66 -9.35 -12.52
CA GLU A 144 3.12 -9.88 -13.82
C GLU A 144 3.42 -11.37 -13.70
N PRO A 145 2.40 -12.23 -13.86
CA PRO A 145 2.56 -13.66 -13.68
C PRO A 145 3.63 -14.27 -14.58
N ASN A 146 3.66 -13.94 -15.87
CA ASN A 146 4.62 -14.49 -16.82
C ASN A 146 6.09 -14.15 -16.52
N ASN A 147 6.35 -12.99 -15.89
CA ASN A 147 7.69 -12.56 -15.48
C ASN A 147 8.02 -12.94 -14.03
N GLY A 148 7.01 -13.35 -13.27
CA GLY A 148 7.10 -13.65 -11.84
C GLY A 148 7.40 -12.41 -11.01
N LEU A 149 6.90 -11.24 -11.41
CA LEU A 149 7.14 -9.97 -10.73
C LEU A 149 5.86 -9.41 -10.10
N TYR A 150 6.03 -8.65 -9.02
CA TYR A 150 4.99 -7.76 -8.53
C TYR A 150 5.61 -6.47 -7.99
N CYS A 151 4.80 -5.43 -7.96
CA CYS A 151 5.20 -4.15 -7.41
C CYS A 151 3.99 -3.37 -6.92
N ILE A 152 4.13 -2.79 -5.73
CA ILE A 152 3.08 -2.05 -5.05
C ILE A 152 3.69 -0.73 -4.61
N ARG A 153 3.04 0.39 -4.92
CA ARG A 153 3.43 1.70 -4.41
C ARG A 153 2.19 2.47 -3.97
N CYS A 154 2.25 2.99 -2.74
CA CYS A 154 1.27 3.93 -2.20
C CYS A 154 1.87 5.33 -2.17
N CYS A 155 1.12 6.33 -2.63
CA CYS A 155 1.60 7.70 -2.74
C CYS A 155 0.44 8.71 -2.74
N ASN A 156 0.76 10.00 -2.75
CA ASN A 156 -0.24 11.06 -2.68
C ASN A 156 -0.45 11.85 -3.99
N ASP A 157 0.28 11.51 -5.05
CA ASP A 157 0.27 12.24 -6.30
C ASP A 157 0.29 11.32 -7.54
N LYS A 158 0.01 11.89 -8.71
CA LYS A 158 -0.07 11.13 -9.97
C LYS A 158 1.29 10.76 -10.55
N LYS A 159 2.34 11.52 -10.21
CA LYS A 159 3.69 11.30 -10.75
C LYS A 159 4.29 10.04 -10.14
N ASN A 160 4.12 9.85 -8.82
CA ASN A 160 4.66 8.70 -8.11
C ASN A 160 3.79 7.44 -8.26
N CYS A 161 2.48 7.59 -8.48
CA CYS A 161 1.56 6.48 -8.81
C CYS A 161 0.87 6.73 -10.17
N PRO A 162 1.59 6.48 -11.28
CA PRO A 162 1.04 6.61 -12.62
C PRO A 162 0.10 5.44 -12.92
N MET A 163 -1.20 5.76 -12.96
CA MET A 163 -2.29 4.82 -13.29
C MET A 163 -2.48 4.66 -14.80
N GLY A 164 -3.14 3.58 -15.23
CA GLY A 164 -3.39 3.26 -16.64
C GLY A 164 -2.13 2.78 -17.37
N LYS A 165 -1.21 2.13 -16.64
CA LYS A 165 0.08 1.64 -17.16
C LYS A 165 0.19 0.11 -17.11
N SER A 166 -0.93 -0.58 -17.28
CA SER A 166 -1.06 -2.03 -17.11
C SER A 166 -0.10 -2.84 -17.99
N THR A 167 0.27 -2.35 -19.18
CA THR A 167 1.16 -3.03 -20.13
C THR A 167 2.62 -2.56 -20.05
N ASP A 168 2.93 -1.50 -19.30
CA ASP A 168 4.29 -0.96 -19.20
C ASP A 168 5.16 -1.81 -18.27
N GLY A 169 4.50 -2.43 -17.28
CA GLY A 169 5.10 -3.36 -16.36
C GLY A 169 5.80 -2.74 -15.14
N CYS A 170 6.20 -3.60 -14.21
CA CYS A 170 6.64 -3.28 -12.87
C CYS A 170 7.92 -2.48 -12.86
N GLU A 171 8.96 -2.93 -13.55
CA GLU A 171 10.25 -2.23 -13.59
C GLU A 171 10.12 -0.82 -14.19
N ALA A 172 9.20 -0.63 -15.14
CA ALA A 172 8.94 0.67 -15.76
C ALA A 172 8.10 1.60 -14.87
N VAL A 173 7.06 1.07 -14.22
CA VAL A 173 6.10 1.85 -13.41
C VAL A 173 6.64 2.14 -12.01
N ILE A 174 7.26 1.15 -11.37
CA ILE A 174 7.87 1.23 -10.04
C ILE A 174 9.32 0.71 -10.17
N PRO A 175 10.28 1.59 -10.47
CA PRO A 175 11.69 1.23 -10.32
C PRO A 175 11.98 0.79 -8.88
N GLY A 176 12.78 -0.26 -8.72
CA GLY A 176 13.07 -0.87 -7.43
C GLY A 176 13.97 -2.10 -7.55
N ASP A 177 14.12 -2.81 -6.43
CA ASP A 177 14.82 -4.09 -6.37
C ASP A 177 13.82 -5.24 -6.58
N TYR A 178 14.11 -6.11 -7.55
CA TYR A 178 13.30 -7.28 -7.92
C TYR A 178 14.10 -8.59 -7.81
N SER A 179 15.25 -8.56 -7.13
CA SER A 179 16.08 -9.75 -6.89
C SER A 179 15.47 -10.73 -5.91
#